data_AF-A0A3P7TZJ0-F1
#
_entry.id   AF-A0A3P7TZJ0-F1
#
_cell.length_a   1.000
_cell.length_b   1.000
_cell.length_c   1.000
_cell.angle_alpha   90.00
_cell.angle_beta   90.00
_cell.angle_gamma   90.00
#
_symmetry.space_group_name_H-M   'P 1'
#
loop_
_entity.id
_entity.type
_entity.pdbx_description
1 polymer ?
#
loop_
_entity_poly.entity_id
_entity_poly.type
_entity_poly.pdbx_seq_one_letter_code
_entity_poly.pdbx_strand_id
1 'polypeptide(L)'
;MKTNFQLCELIKVPDYAAVMRLLAQFTVESLRMMELSANSTYFLLTFWQRMVTSVPYVRSSEDHLLNLCCPEIMTAFVESRLQNVERVVRDGHDDPLDDQGATLQIMEHLAIICRCEYEKTAQLLANAFDENARIMEAGPEGVCL
;
A
#
# COMPACT_ATOMS: atom_id res chain seq x y z
N MET A 1 -0.53 -24.98 -8.06
CA MET A 1 0.91 -25.16 -7.76
C MET A 1 1.22 -24.36 -6.50
N LYS A 2 1.81 -24.99 -5.48
CA LYS A 2 2.16 -24.35 -4.19
C LYS A 2 3.33 -23.38 -4.41
N THR A 3 3.02 -22.10 -4.65
CA THR A 3 4.01 -21.00 -4.72
C THR A 3 4.52 -20.55 -3.34
N ASN A 4 3.99 -21.12 -2.25
CA ASN A 4 4.22 -20.71 -0.86
C ASN A 4 5.63 -21.03 -0.28
N PHE A 5 6.57 -21.51 -1.09
CA PHE A 5 7.95 -21.80 -0.65
C PHE A 5 8.97 -20.73 -1.10
N GLN A 6 8.54 -19.71 -1.86
CA GLN A 6 9.48 -18.75 -2.44
C GLN A 6 10.13 -17.86 -1.38
N LEU A 7 9.38 -17.38 -0.39
CA LEU A 7 9.94 -16.44 0.60
C LEU A 7 11.06 -17.07 1.44
N CYS A 8 10.87 -18.29 1.96
CA CYS A 8 11.88 -18.96 2.78
C CYS A 8 13.18 -19.24 2.01
N GLU A 9 13.09 -19.54 0.71
CA GLU A 9 14.28 -19.70 -0.12
C GLU A 9 14.89 -18.36 -0.52
N LEU A 10 14.06 -17.34 -0.73
CA LEU A 10 14.49 -16.01 -1.13
C LEU A 10 15.25 -15.31 -0.01
N ILE A 11 14.84 -15.44 1.26
CA ILE A 11 15.52 -14.84 2.42
C ILE A 11 16.97 -15.33 2.55
N LYS A 12 17.27 -16.54 2.10
CA LYS A 12 18.63 -17.13 2.14
C LYS A 12 19.56 -16.54 1.07
N VAL A 13 19.02 -15.82 0.09
CA VAL A 13 19.83 -15.19 -0.96
C VAL A 13 20.59 -14.00 -0.35
N PRO A 14 21.91 -13.87 -0.55
CA PRO A 14 22.71 -12.82 0.09
C PRO A 14 22.17 -11.40 -0.14
N ASP A 15 21.63 -11.12 -1.32
CA ASP A 15 21.14 -9.79 -1.70
C ASP A 15 19.64 -9.57 -1.40
N TYR A 16 18.97 -10.52 -0.74
CA TYR A 16 17.53 -10.45 -0.45
C TYR A 16 17.14 -9.11 0.19
N ALA A 17 17.85 -8.73 1.24
CA ALA A 17 17.54 -7.53 2.01
C ALA A 17 17.65 -6.26 1.15
N ALA A 18 18.69 -6.17 0.32
CA ALA A 18 18.90 -5.04 -0.59
C ALA A 18 17.81 -4.98 -1.66
N VAL A 19 17.51 -6.13 -2.30
CA VAL A 19 16.46 -6.24 -3.32
C VAL A 19 15.09 -5.89 -2.75
N MET A 20 14.74 -6.39 -1.56
CA MET A 20 13.46 -6.10 -0.93
C MET A 20 13.27 -4.63 -0.60
N ARG A 21 14.32 -3.95 -0.13
CA ARG A 21 14.26 -2.50 0.12
C ARG A 21 14.11 -1.71 -1.18
N LEU A 22 14.85 -2.08 -2.23
CA LEU A 22 14.72 -1.44 -3.54
C LEU A 22 13.33 -1.65 -4.15
N LEU A 23 12.76 -2.86 -4.01
CA LEU A 23 11.40 -3.15 -4.46
C LEU A 23 10.36 -2.35 -3.67
N ALA A 24 10.53 -2.22 -2.35
CA ALA A 24 9.65 -1.41 -1.51
C ALA A 24 9.69 0.06 -1.94
N GLN A 25 10.90 0.62 -2.09
CA GLN A 25 11.10 1.98 -2.56
C GLN A 25 10.50 2.19 -3.96
N PHE A 26 10.78 1.28 -4.90
CA PHE A 26 10.19 1.32 -6.24
C PHE A 26 8.65 1.31 -6.18
N THR A 27 8.06 0.47 -5.33
CA THR A 27 6.62 0.38 -5.15
C THR A 27 6.05 1.69 -4.59
N VAL A 28 6.65 2.22 -3.53
CA VAL A 28 6.24 3.48 -2.88
C VAL A 28 6.26 4.63 -3.88
N GLU A 29 7.37 4.79 -4.62
CA GLU A 29 7.49 5.84 -5.63
C GLU A 29 6.49 5.63 -6.77
N SER A 30 6.31 4.40 -7.24
CA SER A 30 5.32 4.09 -8.28
C SER A 30 3.90 4.42 -7.84
N LEU A 31 3.52 4.12 -6.59
CA LEU A 31 2.19 4.44 -6.05
C LEU A 31 1.94 5.95 -5.96
N ARG A 32 3.00 6.74 -5.77
CA ARG A 32 2.94 8.21 -5.76
C ARG A 32 2.96 8.81 -7.17
N MET A 33 3.31 8.04 -8.19
CA MET A 33 3.21 8.49 -9.58
C MET A 33 1.75 8.59 -10.00
N MET A 34 1.35 9.82 -10.33
CA MET A 34 -0.06 10.14 -10.60
C MET A 34 -0.61 9.50 -11.88
N GLU A 35 0.25 9.10 -12.81
CA GLU A 35 -0.12 8.46 -14.07
C GLU A 35 0.08 6.93 -14.05
N LEU A 36 0.35 6.33 -12.89
CA LEU A 36 0.54 4.88 -12.82
C LEU A 36 -0.76 4.15 -13.15
N SER A 37 -0.71 3.28 -14.16
CA SER A 37 -1.88 2.50 -14.56
C SER A 37 -2.42 1.61 -13.43
N ALA A 38 -3.74 1.41 -13.41
CA ALA A 38 -4.41 0.49 -12.48
C ALA A 38 -3.84 -0.94 -12.57
N ASN A 39 -3.50 -1.40 -13.78
CA ASN A 39 -2.89 -2.71 -14.00
C ASN A 39 -1.51 -2.83 -13.33
N SER A 40 -0.65 -1.83 -13.48
CA SER A 40 0.67 -1.80 -12.82
C SER A 40 0.53 -1.79 -11.30
N THR A 41 -0.39 -0.97 -10.78
CA THR A 41 -0.73 -0.94 -9.35
C THR A 41 -1.16 -2.32 -8.87
N TYR A 42 -2.08 -2.97 -9.59
CA TYR A 42 -2.57 -4.30 -9.27
C TYR A 42 -1.42 -5.31 -9.17
N PHE A 43 -0.54 -5.40 -10.16
CA PHE A 43 0.55 -6.37 -10.15
C PHE A 43 1.58 -6.13 -9.03
N LEU A 44 1.88 -4.86 -8.73
CA LEU A 44 2.71 -4.51 -7.59
C LEU A 44 2.09 -5.02 -6.27
N LEU A 45 0.81 -4.73 -6.05
CA LEU A 45 0.13 -5.16 -4.83
C LEU A 45 -0.06 -6.68 -4.76
N THR A 46 -0.29 -7.36 -5.89
CA THR A 46 -0.30 -8.82 -5.95
C THR A 46 1.04 -9.43 -5.53
N PHE A 47 2.17 -8.83 -5.91
CA PHE A 47 3.48 -9.28 -5.44
C PHE A 47 3.57 -9.20 -3.91
N TRP A 48 3.27 -8.04 -3.32
CA TRP A 48 3.36 -7.85 -1.87
C TRP A 48 2.38 -8.74 -1.09
N GLN A 49 1.16 -8.89 -1.60
CA GLN A 49 0.18 -9.81 -1.04
C GLN A 49 0.72 -11.24 -0.99
N ARG A 50 1.33 -11.73 -2.08
CA ARG A 50 1.93 -13.08 -2.12
C ARG A 50 3.08 -13.24 -1.13
N MET A 51 3.92 -12.22 -0.99
CA MET A 51 5.00 -12.19 -0.01
C MET A 51 4.45 -12.30 1.42
N VAL A 52 3.42 -11.51 1.76
CA VAL A 52 2.78 -11.56 3.08
C VAL A 52 2.09 -12.91 3.34
N THR A 53 1.40 -13.49 2.36
CA THR A 53 0.80 -14.84 2.53
C THR A 53 1.83 -15.94 2.74
N SER A 54 3.10 -15.68 2.41
CA SER A 54 4.19 -16.64 2.61
C SER A 54 4.78 -16.58 4.02
N VAL A 55 4.56 -15.49 4.77
CA VAL A 55 5.11 -15.28 6.13
C VAL A 55 4.82 -16.42 7.11
N PRO A 56 3.60 -17.01 7.18
CA PRO A 56 3.32 -18.10 8.11
C PRO A 56 4.17 -19.36 7.89
N TYR A 57 4.84 -19.47 6.75
CA TYR A 57 5.73 -20.59 6.41
C TYR A 57 7.21 -20.29 6.70
N VAL A 58 7.54 -19.04 7.04
CA VAL A 58 8.90 -18.59 7.41
C VAL A 58 9.16 -18.95 8.87
N ARG A 59 10.39 -19.36 9.18
CA ARG A 59 10.80 -19.63 10.56
C ARG A 59 10.93 -18.31 11.32
N SER A 60 10.43 -18.26 12.56
CA SER A 60 10.41 -17.03 13.39
C SER A 60 11.77 -16.35 13.62
N SER A 61 12.88 -17.01 13.31
CA SER A 61 14.24 -16.47 13.43
C SER A 61 14.75 -15.75 12.17
N GLU A 62 14.03 -15.81 11.05
CA GLU A 62 14.45 -15.23 9.77
C GLU A 62 13.85 -13.83 9.57
N ASP A 63 14.70 -12.83 9.34
CA ASP A 63 14.28 -11.45 9.08
C ASP A 63 13.77 -11.30 7.64
N HIS A 64 12.45 -11.31 7.48
CA HIS A 64 11.79 -11.20 6.19
C HIS A 64 11.58 -9.75 5.71
N LEU A 65 11.84 -8.72 6.53
CA LEU A 65 11.65 -7.28 6.24
C LEU A 65 10.23 -6.80 5.90
N LEU A 66 9.27 -7.69 5.67
CA LEU A 66 7.88 -7.31 5.33
C LEU A 66 7.18 -6.44 6.39
N ASN A 67 7.56 -6.58 7.66
CA ASN A 67 7.12 -5.75 8.78
C ASN A 67 7.57 -4.28 8.68
N LEU A 68 8.56 -3.99 7.84
CA LEU A 68 9.01 -2.62 7.54
C LEU A 68 8.41 -2.14 6.23
N CYS A 69 8.48 -2.96 5.17
CA CYS A 69 8.04 -2.58 3.83
C CYS A 69 6.51 -2.41 3.72
N CYS A 70 5.72 -3.30 4.35
CA CYS A 70 4.26 -3.28 4.20
C CYS A 70 3.64 -1.97 4.74
N PRO A 71 3.99 -1.48 5.94
CA PRO A 71 3.54 -0.16 6.41
C PRO A 71 3.87 0.99 5.46
N GLU A 72 5.07 1.02 4.88
CA GLU A 72 5.49 2.08 3.95
C GLU A 72 4.62 2.07 2.68
N ILE A 73 4.36 0.88 2.13
CA ILE A 73 3.50 0.70 0.96
C ILE A 73 2.05 1.08 1.26
N MET A 74 1.53 0.68 2.42
CA MET A 74 0.18 1.06 2.87
C MET A 74 0.05 2.58 3.01
N THR A 75 1.05 3.23 3.60
CA THR A 75 1.12 4.69 3.75
C THR A 75 1.10 5.37 2.38
N ALA A 76 1.99 4.96 1.48
CA ALA A 76 2.08 5.53 0.15
C ALA A 76 0.77 5.36 -0.65
N PHE A 77 0.10 4.21 -0.53
CA PHE A 77 -1.18 3.98 -1.18
C PHE A 77 -2.27 4.93 -0.64
N VAL A 78 -2.44 5.01 0.68
CA VAL A 78 -3.47 5.86 1.31
C VAL A 78 -3.24 7.33 0.97
N GLU A 79 -1.99 7.82 1.15
CA GLU A 79 -1.61 9.18 0.81
C GLU A 79 -1.90 9.51 -0.66
N SER A 80 -1.48 8.63 -1.58
CA SER A 80 -1.70 8.82 -3.03
C SER A 80 -3.19 8.93 -3.37
N ARG A 81 -4.05 8.11 -2.77
CA ARG A 81 -5.50 8.17 -3.03
C ARG A 81 -6.13 9.44 -2.47
N LEU A 82 -5.76 9.85 -1.27
CA LEU A 82 -6.25 11.11 -0.67
C LEU A 82 -5.81 12.34 -1.48
N GLN A 83 -4.56 12.37 -1.96
CA GLN A 83 -4.05 13.46 -2.79
C GLN A 83 -4.75 13.56 -4.16
N ASN A 84 -5.26 12.44 -4.69
CA ASN A 84 -6.00 12.45 -5.96
C ASN A 84 -7.40 13.05 -5.82
N VAL A 85 -8.00 13.10 -4.63
CA VAL A 85 -9.37 13.61 -4.41
C VAL A 85 -9.52 15.04 -4.93
N GLU A 86 -8.57 15.92 -4.61
CA GLU A 86 -8.62 17.32 -5.04
C GLU A 86 -8.63 17.44 -6.57
N ARG A 87 -7.88 16.59 -7.28
CA ARG A 87 -7.77 16.60 -8.75
C ARG A 87 -9.00 16.05 -9.43
N VAL A 88 -9.59 15.00 -8.87
CA VAL A 88 -10.85 14.43 -9.37
C VAL A 88 -11.97 15.45 -9.21
N VAL A 89 -12.10 16.04 -8.02
CA VAL A 89 -13.20 16.95 -7.68
C VAL A 89 -13.05 18.32 -8.36
N ARG A 90 -11.85 18.91 -8.36
CA ARG A 90 -11.63 20.27 -8.90
C ARG A 90 -11.28 20.26 -10.38
N ASP A 91 -10.38 19.36 -10.78
CA ASP A 91 -9.75 19.38 -12.11
C ASP A 91 -10.40 18.37 -13.08
N GLY A 92 -11.41 17.62 -12.62
CA GLY A 92 -12.19 16.69 -13.45
C GLY A 92 -11.39 15.53 -14.01
N HIS A 93 -10.32 15.11 -13.33
CA HIS A 93 -9.53 13.94 -13.73
C HIS A 93 -10.29 12.65 -13.46
N ASP A 94 -9.90 11.58 -14.18
CA ASP A 94 -10.44 10.24 -13.96
C ASP A 94 -10.21 9.80 -12.51
N ASP A 95 -11.28 9.37 -11.84
CA ASP A 95 -11.18 8.82 -10.49
C ASP A 95 -10.56 7.41 -10.56
N PRO A 96 -9.38 7.18 -9.96
CA PRO A 96 -8.75 5.86 -9.95
C PRO A 96 -9.58 4.79 -9.20
N LEU A 97 -10.65 5.19 -8.49
CA LEU A 97 -11.55 4.32 -7.75
C LEU A 97 -12.93 4.13 -8.42
N ASP A 98 -13.18 4.73 -9.59
CA ASP A 98 -14.48 4.65 -10.28
C ASP A 98 -14.84 3.22 -10.74
N ASP A 99 -13.83 2.45 -11.18
CA ASP A 99 -13.98 1.02 -11.43
C ASP A 99 -14.07 0.26 -10.12
N GLN A 100 -15.29 0.01 -9.65
CA GLN A 100 -15.56 -0.74 -8.43
C GLN A 100 -14.97 -2.15 -8.45
N GLY A 101 -14.92 -2.81 -9.62
CA GLY A 101 -14.37 -4.15 -9.75
C GLY A 101 -12.85 -4.15 -9.52
N ALA A 102 -12.13 -3.28 -10.21
CA ALA A 102 -10.69 -3.11 -10.03
C ALA A 102 -10.34 -2.61 -8.61
N THR A 103 -11.15 -1.71 -8.07
CA THR A 103 -10.99 -1.20 -6.70
C THR A 103 -11.14 -2.31 -5.67
N LEU A 104 -12.18 -3.13 -5.78
CA LEU A 104 -12.40 -4.25 -4.86
C LEU A 104 -11.21 -5.21 -4.88
N GLN A 105 -10.70 -5.55 -6.07
CA GLN A 105 -9.51 -6.38 -6.20
C GLN A 105 -8.30 -5.78 -5.50
N ILE A 106 -8.03 -4.48 -5.69
CA ILE A 106 -6.93 -3.80 -4.98
C ILE A 106 -7.12 -3.86 -3.47
N MET A 107 -8.35 -3.63 -2.99
CA MET A 107 -8.68 -3.69 -1.55
C MET A 107 -8.46 -5.08 -0.95
N GLU A 108 -8.78 -6.15 -1.69
CA GLU A 108 -8.49 -7.53 -1.25
C GLU A 108 -6.98 -7.77 -1.04
N HIS A 109 -6.13 -7.22 -1.91
CA HIS A 109 -4.68 -7.30 -1.75
C HIS A 109 -4.22 -6.50 -0.52
N LEU A 110 -4.68 -5.26 -0.38
CA LEU A 110 -4.34 -4.39 0.74
C LEU A 110 -4.78 -4.96 2.10
N ALA A 111 -5.94 -5.61 2.16
CA ALA A 111 -6.45 -6.28 3.36
C ALA A 111 -5.56 -7.43 3.83
N ILE A 112 -4.75 -8.00 2.94
CA ILE A 112 -3.75 -9.01 3.27
C ILE A 112 -2.44 -8.33 3.68
N ILE A 113 -1.99 -7.32 2.92
CA ILE A 113 -0.75 -6.58 3.18
C ILE A 113 -0.78 -5.91 4.57
N CYS A 114 -1.90 -5.28 4.93
CA CYS A 114 -2.04 -4.58 6.21
C CYS A 114 -1.88 -5.49 7.43
N ARG A 115 -2.21 -6.78 7.31
CA ARG A 115 -2.10 -7.76 8.41
C ARG A 115 -0.67 -8.01 8.85
N CYS A 116 0.31 -7.69 8.00
CA CYS A 116 1.71 -7.80 8.36
C CYS A 116 2.05 -6.89 9.55
N GLU A 117 1.42 -5.72 9.63
CA GLU A 117 1.57 -4.73 10.71
C GLU A 117 0.23 -4.04 10.96
N TYR A 118 -0.73 -4.82 11.46
CA TYR A 118 -2.12 -4.40 11.56
C TYR A 118 -2.28 -3.14 12.42
N GLU A 119 -1.64 -3.09 13.58
CA GLU A 119 -1.75 -1.98 14.52
C GLU A 119 -1.28 -0.65 13.90
N LYS A 120 -0.10 -0.66 13.27
CA LYS A 120 0.43 0.52 12.58
C LYS A 120 -0.47 0.96 11.43
N THR A 121 -0.95 0.00 10.65
CA THR A 121 -1.83 0.29 9.51
C THR A 121 -3.19 0.83 9.96
N ALA A 122 -3.75 0.29 11.04
CA ALA A 122 -5.00 0.76 11.62
C ALA A 122 -4.85 2.20 12.16
N GLN A 123 -3.76 2.49 12.86
CA GLN A 123 -3.49 3.84 13.35
C GLN A 123 -3.32 4.85 12.21
N LEU A 124 -2.61 4.47 11.15
CA LEU A 124 -2.48 5.29 9.93
C LEU A 124 -3.86 5.63 9.35
N LEU A 125 -4.72 4.62 9.17
CA LEU A 125 -6.06 4.82 8.62
C LEU A 125 -6.92 5.70 9.54
N ALA A 126 -6.93 5.43 10.84
CA ALA A 126 -7.67 6.23 11.81
C ALA A 126 -7.24 7.70 11.78
N ASN A 127 -5.92 7.96 11.80
CA ASN A 127 -5.38 9.31 11.71
C ASN A 127 -5.80 10.01 10.41
N ALA A 128 -5.75 9.30 9.28
CA ALA A 128 -6.17 9.84 8.00
C ALA A 128 -7.67 10.20 8.00
N PHE A 129 -8.54 9.34 8.54
CA PHE A 129 -9.96 9.64 8.64
C PHE A 129 -10.25 10.80 9.60
N ASP A 130 -9.60 10.83 10.76
CA ASP A 130 -9.76 11.90 11.75
C ASP A 130 -9.35 13.26 11.18
N GLU A 131 -8.24 13.32 10.44
CA GLU A 131 -7.78 14.56 9.82
C GLU A 131 -8.75 15.05 8.73
N ASN A 132 -9.22 14.14 7.86
CA ASN A 132 -10.19 14.50 6.83
C ASN A 132 -11.54 14.91 7.43
N ALA A 133 -11.97 14.29 8.53
CA ALA A 133 -13.17 14.70 9.25
C ALA A 133 -13.04 16.12 9.81
N ARG A 134 -11.89 16.48 10.41
CA ARG A 134 -11.63 17.85 10.89
C ARG A 134 -11.63 18.87 9.76
N ILE A 135 -11.02 18.55 8.62
CA ILE A 135 -11.02 19.43 7.44
C ILE A 135 -12.46 19.69 6.97
N MET A 136 -13.30 18.65 6.95
CA MET A 136 -14.72 18.76 6.59
C MET A 136 -15.51 19.61 7.61
N GLU A 137 -15.26 19.43 8.91
CA GLU A 137 -15.93 20.19 9.98
C GLU A 137 -15.53 21.67 10.01
N ALA A 138 -14.29 22.01 9.63
CA ALA A 138 -13.78 23.37 9.60
C ALA A 138 -14.43 24.25 8.51
N GLY A 139 -15.08 23.64 7.50
CA GLY A 139 -15.71 24.35 6.38
C GLY A 139 -14.71 25.10 5.46
N PRO A 140 -15.18 25.70 4.36
CA PRO A 140 -14.32 26.33 3.35
C PRO A 140 -13.51 27.54 3.85
N GLU A 141 -13.80 28.07 5.04
CA GLU A 141 -13.17 29.28 5.58
C GLU A 141 -11.85 29.02 6.32
N GLY A 142 -11.45 27.75 6.53
CA GLY A 142 -10.23 27.38 7.24
C GLY A 142 -8.95 27.27 6.41
N VAL A 143 -9.02 27.40 5.07
CA VAL A 143 -7.88 27.20 4.16
C VAL A 143 -7.21 28.52 3.72
N CYS A 144 -7.58 29.65 4.33
CA CYS A 144 -6.85 30.90 4.18
C CYS A 144 -6.02 31.19 5.43
N LEU A 145 -4.77 30.70 5.44
CA LEU A 145 -3.54 31.42 5.82
C LEU A 145 -2.31 30.53 5.63
#